data_AF-A0A3M2C7H6-F1
#
_entry.id   AF-A0A3M2C7H6-F1
#
_cell.length_a   1.000
_cell.length_b   1.000
_cell.length_c   1.000
_cell.angle_alpha   90.00
_cell.angle_beta   90.00
_cell.angle_gamma   90.00
#
_symmetry.space_group_name_H-M   'P 1'
#
loop_
_entity.id
_entity.type
_entity.pdbx_description
1 polymer ?
#
loop_
_entity_poly.entity_id
_entity_poly.type
_entity_poly.pdbx_seq_one_letter_code
_entity_poly.pdbx_strand_id
1 'polypeptide(L)'
;MRRAHWPAAQLLRARVGLRRLAADCTAWLSVLETSFIAFRFPAFHSNQRKRLVKMPKLHFFDTGLACWLFGIRSVDQLRSHPLRGAIFEIWVVSEIMKHRTNGGVTGGVSFYRDRDGVEADMVIEDGGRLVAVEKKAAATASTSLFNGAARVRGLLESTDRTPSRSWCTGATKPSSGQPRSCSRGHVCTSRG
;
A
#
# COMPACT_ATOMS: atom_id res chain seq x y z
N MET A 1 -13.61 23.78 -3.82
CA MET A 1 -13.74 22.98 -2.57
C MET A 1 -12.35 22.72 -2.02
N ARG A 2 -11.96 23.40 -0.94
CA ARG A 2 -10.61 23.33 -0.36
C ARG A 2 -10.49 22.04 0.46
N ARG A 3 -9.50 21.20 0.13
CA ARG A 3 -9.14 20.01 0.91
C ARG A 3 -8.69 20.47 2.30
N ALA A 4 -9.21 19.84 3.35
CA ALA A 4 -8.66 19.96 4.68
C ALA A 4 -7.22 19.43 4.66
N HIS A 5 -6.26 20.35 4.70
CA HIS A 5 -4.87 20.04 4.94
C HIS A 5 -4.77 19.67 6.41
N TRP A 6 -4.34 18.45 6.75
CA TRP A 6 -4.12 18.02 8.13
C TRP A 6 -2.75 18.55 8.59
N PRO A 7 -2.65 19.59 9.44
CA PRO A 7 -1.39 20.16 9.85
C PRO A 7 -0.96 19.51 11.17
N ALA A 8 -0.70 18.19 11.16
CA ALA A 8 -0.18 17.51 12.36
C ALA A 8 1.36 17.58 12.49
N ALA A 9 2.05 18.22 11.55
CA ALA A 9 3.51 18.16 11.50
C ALA A 9 4.25 19.38 12.09
N GLN A 10 3.58 20.39 12.67
CA GLN A 10 4.25 21.66 12.98
C GLN A 10 4.25 22.15 14.43
N LEU A 11 3.91 21.32 15.42
CA LEU A 11 4.12 21.71 16.82
C LEU A 11 4.52 20.52 17.68
N LEU A 12 5.83 20.32 17.88
CA LEU A 12 6.31 19.53 19.01
C LEU A 12 7.78 19.80 19.41
N ARG A 13 8.03 20.98 19.99
CA ARG A 13 9.15 21.18 20.92
C ARG A 13 8.62 21.22 22.36
N ALA A 14 8.31 20.05 22.91
CA ALA A 14 8.15 19.84 24.36
C ALA A 14 8.70 18.44 24.69
N ARG A 15 9.92 18.36 25.23
CA ARG A 15 10.76 17.15 25.11
C ARG A 15 10.77 16.19 26.31
N VAL A 16 9.92 16.36 27.32
CA VAL A 16 9.96 15.49 28.53
C VAL A 16 8.69 14.67 28.79
N GLY A 17 7.51 15.02 28.24
CA GLY A 17 6.26 14.26 28.44
C GLY A 17 5.80 13.40 27.25
N LEU A 18 6.27 13.70 26.03
CA LEU A 18 5.73 13.10 24.80
C LEU A 18 6.23 11.69 24.48
N ARG A 19 7.37 11.28 25.05
CA ARG A 19 7.89 9.92 24.84
C ARG A 19 7.03 8.87 25.53
N ARG A 20 6.54 9.18 26.73
CA ARG A 20 5.66 8.29 27.49
C ARG A 20 4.30 8.14 26.82
N LEU A 21 3.67 9.27 26.45
CA LEU A 21 2.41 9.26 25.70
C LEU A 21 2.51 8.50 24.37
N ALA A 22 3.62 8.67 23.63
CA ALA A 22 3.83 7.93 22.38
C ALA A 22 4.03 6.42 22.60
N ALA A 23 4.73 6.03 23.68
CA ALA A 23 4.89 4.63 24.07
C ALA A 23 3.54 4.02 24.48
N ASP A 24 2.75 4.75 25.27
CA ASP A 24 1.43 4.33 25.72
C ASP A 24 0.48 4.18 24.53
N CYS A 25 0.44 5.14 23.60
CA CYS A 25 -0.35 5.04 22.37
C CYS A 25 0.04 3.82 21.52
N THR A 26 1.34 3.52 21.43
CA THR A 26 1.82 2.35 20.67
C THR A 26 1.40 1.05 21.34
N ALA A 27 1.46 0.98 22.68
CA ALA A 27 0.99 -0.17 23.44
C ALA A 27 -0.51 -0.40 23.24
N TRP A 28 -1.33 0.66 23.35
CA TRP A 28 -2.78 0.56 23.10
C TRP A 28 -3.10 0.15 21.67
N LEU A 29 -2.39 0.69 20.66
CA LEU A 29 -2.55 0.25 19.27
C LEU A 29 -2.23 -1.24 19.10
N SER A 30 -1.17 -1.74 19.74
CA SER A 30 -0.83 -3.17 19.72
C SER A 30 -1.93 -4.03 20.31
N VAL A 31 -2.58 -3.58 21.39
CA VAL A 31 -3.72 -4.28 22.01
C VAL A 31 -4.92 -4.29 21.04
N LEU A 32 -5.23 -3.17 20.41
CA LEU A 32 -6.34 -3.09 19.44
C LEU A 32 -6.11 -3.98 18.21
N GLU A 33 -4.88 -4.07 17.73
CA GLU A 33 -4.51 -4.95 16.61
C GLU A 33 -4.60 -6.43 16.98
N THR A 34 -4.06 -6.79 18.13
CA THR A 34 -4.08 -8.18 18.63
C THR A 34 -5.51 -8.63 18.95
N SER A 35 -6.38 -7.70 19.33
CA SER A 35 -7.80 -7.96 19.61
C SER A 35 -8.69 -7.90 18.36
N PHE A 36 -8.11 -7.73 17.16
CA PHE A 36 -8.86 -7.61 15.89
C PHE A 36 -9.91 -6.49 15.88
N ILE A 37 -9.67 -5.41 16.63
CA ILE A 37 -10.54 -4.22 16.63
C ILE A 37 -10.13 -3.28 15.49
N ALA A 38 -8.82 -3.07 15.35
CA ALA A 38 -8.25 -2.20 14.34
C ALA A 38 -7.05 -2.86 13.66
N PHE A 39 -6.64 -2.34 12.50
CA PHE A 39 -5.46 -2.79 11.79
C PHE A 39 -4.77 -1.63 11.07
N ARG A 40 -3.46 -1.76 10.91
CA ARG A 40 -2.66 -0.88 10.06
C ARG A 40 -2.79 -1.26 8.59
N PHE A 41 -3.29 -0.32 7.79
CA PHE A 41 -3.35 -0.41 6.34
C PHE A 41 -2.05 0.18 5.73
N PRO A 42 -1.15 -0.66 5.17
CA PRO A 42 0.18 -0.23 4.77
C PRO A 42 0.18 0.59 3.48
N ALA A 43 1.21 1.40 3.30
CA ALA A 43 1.48 2.05 2.03
C ALA A 43 2.14 1.06 1.05
N PHE A 44 1.85 1.19 -0.24
CA PHE A 44 2.46 0.41 -1.30
C PHE A 44 3.94 0.79 -1.46
N HIS A 45 4.80 -0.21 -1.66
CA HIS A 45 6.23 -0.04 -1.87
C HIS A 45 6.68 -0.82 -3.11
N SER A 46 6.96 -0.12 -4.22
CA SER A 46 7.40 -0.77 -5.47
C SER A 46 8.82 -1.33 -5.41
N ASN A 47 9.62 -0.91 -4.44
CA ASN A 47 11.01 -1.31 -4.28
C ASN A 47 11.37 -1.35 -2.80
N GLN A 48 11.95 -2.46 -2.33
CA GLN A 48 12.43 -2.62 -0.94
C GLN A 48 13.34 -1.45 -0.49
N ARG A 49 14.15 -0.92 -1.42
CA ARG A 49 15.07 0.22 -1.18
C ARG A 49 14.42 1.61 -1.21
N LYS A 50 13.23 1.75 -1.81
CA LYS A 50 12.43 2.97 -1.82
C LYS A 50 11.21 2.81 -0.93
N ARG A 51 11.40 2.20 0.25
CA ARG A 51 10.43 2.23 1.33
C ARG A 51 10.29 3.68 1.79
N LEU A 52 9.55 4.49 1.03
CA LEU A 52 9.04 5.77 1.48
C LEU A 52 8.32 5.45 2.79
N VAL A 53 8.88 5.96 3.88
CA VAL A 53 8.39 5.84 5.26
C VAL A 53 7.07 6.62 5.33
N LYS A 54 6.04 6.10 4.68
CA LYS A 54 4.68 6.60 4.76
C LYS A 54 4.04 5.88 5.93
N MET A 55 3.52 6.69 6.85
CA MET A 55 2.81 6.19 8.01
C MET A 55 1.60 5.38 7.52
N PRO A 56 1.43 4.14 7.98
CA PRO A 56 0.25 3.34 7.62
C PRO A 56 -1.02 4.04 8.12
N LYS A 57 -2.13 3.85 7.42
CA LYS A 57 -3.44 4.33 7.88
C LYS A 57 -3.97 3.36 8.94
N LEU A 58 -4.68 3.85 9.95
CA LEU A 58 -5.37 2.99 10.93
C LEU A 58 -6.83 2.81 10.51
N HIS A 59 -7.27 1.57 10.37
CA HIS A 59 -8.64 1.20 9.98
C HIS A 59 -9.26 0.30 11.06
N PHE A 60 -10.59 0.31 11.15
CA PHE A 60 -11.34 -0.64 11.97
C PHE A 60 -11.75 -1.85 11.15
N PHE A 61 -11.81 -3.03 11.78
CA PHE A 61 -12.40 -4.21 11.14
C PHE A 61 -13.92 -4.07 11.01
N ASP A 62 -14.57 -3.49 12.02
CA ASP A 62 -16.00 -3.22 12.05
C ASP A 62 -16.31 -1.72 11.94
N THR A 63 -17.12 -1.37 10.93
CA THR A 63 -17.58 0.01 10.73
C THR A 63 -18.75 0.38 11.63
N GLY A 64 -19.50 -0.58 12.17
CA GLY A 64 -20.51 -0.35 13.20
C GLY A 64 -19.86 0.18 14.48
N LEU A 65 -18.80 -0.48 14.95
CA LEU A 65 -17.97 0.02 16.05
C LEU A 65 -17.38 1.41 15.76
N ALA A 66 -16.84 1.63 14.55
CA ALA A 66 -16.32 2.94 14.17
C ALA A 66 -17.42 4.03 14.23
N CYS A 67 -18.61 3.75 13.69
CA CYS A 67 -19.78 4.62 13.79
C CYS A 67 -20.13 4.92 15.23
N TRP A 68 -20.14 3.90 16.10
CA TRP A 68 -20.44 4.05 17.51
C TRP A 68 -19.43 4.97 18.21
N LEU A 69 -18.14 4.83 17.93
CA LEU A 69 -17.07 5.68 18.48
C LEU A 69 -17.15 7.12 17.99
N PHE A 70 -17.59 7.34 16.75
CA PHE A 70 -17.81 8.67 16.19
C PHE A 70 -19.15 9.31 16.60
N GLY A 71 -19.94 8.66 17.45
CA GLY A 71 -21.23 9.19 17.91
C GLY A 71 -22.34 9.11 16.84
N ILE A 72 -22.18 8.26 15.83
CA ILE A 72 -23.19 7.97 14.82
C ILE A 72 -24.10 6.87 15.37
N ARG A 73 -25.36 7.20 15.64
CA ARG A 73 -26.34 6.35 16.32
C ARG A 73 -27.49 5.87 15.42
N SER A 74 -27.66 6.46 14.24
CA SER A 74 -28.72 6.08 13.30
C SER A 74 -28.26 6.08 11.85
N VAL A 75 -29.01 5.37 11.00
CA VAL A 75 -28.75 5.28 9.56
C VAL A 75 -28.90 6.64 8.88
N ASP A 76 -29.91 7.44 9.26
CA ASP A 76 -30.11 8.76 8.68
C ASP A 76 -29.00 9.74 9.05
N GLN A 77 -28.46 9.63 10.26
CA GLN A 77 -27.27 10.37 10.66
C GLN A 77 -26.07 9.97 9.78
N LEU A 78 -25.84 8.67 9.55
CA LEU A 78 -24.74 8.21 8.68
C LEU A 78 -24.88 8.73 7.24
N ARG A 79 -26.11 8.81 6.70
CA ARG A 79 -26.36 9.25 5.31
C ARG A 79 -25.88 10.68 5.04
N SER A 80 -26.04 11.56 6.02
CA SER A 80 -25.65 12.98 5.96
C SER A 80 -24.31 13.28 6.64
N HIS A 81 -23.73 12.32 7.37
CA HIS A 81 -22.50 12.53 8.14
C HIS A 81 -21.30 12.87 7.23
N PRO A 82 -20.47 13.86 7.58
CA PRO A 82 -19.26 14.20 6.82
C PRO A 82 -18.29 13.02 6.64
N LEU A 83 -18.26 12.10 7.61
CA LEU A 83 -17.38 10.91 7.58
C LEU A 83 -17.94 9.74 6.77
N ARG A 84 -19.14 9.84 6.17
CA ARG A 84 -19.76 8.73 5.43
C ARG A 84 -18.82 8.13 4.38
N GLY A 85 -18.13 8.98 3.61
CA GLY A 85 -17.18 8.54 2.60
C GLY A 85 -16.02 7.75 3.19
N ALA A 86 -15.41 8.28 4.25
CA ALA A 86 -14.30 7.61 4.94
C ALA A 86 -14.73 6.28 5.58
N ILE A 87 -15.92 6.22 6.17
CA ILE A 87 -16.47 4.97 6.75
C ILE A 87 -16.69 3.93 5.65
N PHE A 88 -17.24 4.33 4.51
CA PHE A 88 -17.39 3.44 3.35
C PHE A 88 -16.03 2.93 2.84
N GLU A 89 -15.03 3.81 2.73
CA GLU A 89 -13.68 3.42 2.34
C GLU A 89 -13.03 2.43 3.32
N ILE A 90 -13.28 2.60 4.63
CA ILE A 90 -12.83 1.67 5.66
C ILE A 90 -13.53 0.33 5.50
N TRP A 91 -14.86 0.33 5.32
CA TRP A 91 -15.66 -0.88 5.12
C TRP A 91 -15.15 -1.70 3.93
N VAL A 92 -14.94 -1.09 2.77
CA VAL A 92 -14.44 -1.82 1.58
C VAL A 92 -13.07 -2.45 1.86
N VAL A 93 -12.17 -1.76 2.55
CA VAL A 93 -10.85 -2.32 2.89
C VAL A 93 -11.00 -3.47 3.88
N SER A 94 -11.81 -3.32 4.92
CA SER A 94 -11.97 -4.37 5.93
C SER A 94 -12.60 -5.63 5.34
N GLU A 95 -13.60 -5.51 4.44
CA GLU A 95 -14.18 -6.65 3.75
C GLU A 95 -13.16 -7.39 2.86
N ILE A 96 -12.34 -6.66 2.10
CA ILE A 96 -11.32 -7.28 1.25
C ILE A 96 -10.23 -7.97 2.07
N MET A 97 -9.80 -7.34 3.17
CA MET A 97 -8.82 -7.93 4.08
C MET A 97 -9.36 -9.22 4.72
N LYS A 98 -10.61 -9.21 5.19
CA LYS A 98 -11.29 -10.40 5.75
C LYS A 98 -11.43 -11.49 4.70
N HIS A 99 -11.92 -11.17 3.50
CA HIS A 99 -12.08 -12.14 2.41
C HIS A 99 -10.76 -12.83 2.06
N ARG A 100 -9.68 -12.07 1.90
CA ARG A 100 -8.35 -12.64 1.60
C ARG A 100 -7.83 -13.51 2.73
N THR A 101 -7.95 -13.04 3.96
CA THR A 101 -7.47 -13.77 5.15
C THR A 101 -8.24 -15.09 5.32
N ASN A 102 -9.56 -15.10 5.11
CA ASN A 102 -10.38 -16.30 5.12
C ASN A 102 -10.04 -17.28 3.99
N GLY A 103 -9.54 -16.77 2.86
CA GLY A 103 -8.99 -17.58 1.76
C GLY A 103 -7.54 -18.04 1.97
N GLY A 104 -6.93 -17.80 3.13
CA GLY A 104 -5.55 -18.16 3.44
C GLY A 104 -4.50 -17.24 2.80
N VAL A 105 -4.90 -16.12 2.20
CA VAL A 105 -3.99 -15.15 1.58
C VAL A 105 -3.74 -14.00 2.55
N THR A 106 -2.49 -13.83 2.98
CA THR A 106 -2.09 -12.75 3.88
C THR A 106 -1.37 -11.64 3.11
N GLY A 107 -1.66 -10.39 3.47
CA GLY A 107 -1.03 -9.22 2.83
C GLY A 107 -1.43 -8.97 1.38
N GLY A 108 -0.56 -8.28 0.65
CA GLY A 108 -0.81 -7.88 -0.74
C GLY A 108 -1.94 -6.87 -0.90
N VAL A 109 -2.28 -6.10 0.14
CA VAL A 109 -3.25 -5.01 0.07
C VAL A 109 -2.63 -3.78 0.71
N SER A 110 -2.57 -2.68 -0.02
CA SER A 110 -1.92 -1.44 0.43
C SER A 110 -2.52 -0.21 -0.25
N PHE A 111 -2.24 1.00 0.21
CA PHE A 111 -2.62 2.23 -0.52
C PHE A 111 -1.45 2.81 -1.30
N TYR A 112 -1.71 3.43 -2.44
CA TYR A 112 -0.68 4.08 -3.23
C TYR A 112 -0.74 5.60 -3.07
N ARG A 113 0.43 6.19 -2.88
CA ARG A 113 0.63 7.63 -3.06
C ARG A 113 2.05 7.84 -3.53
N ASP A 114 2.29 8.75 -4.47
CA ASP A 114 3.66 9.14 -4.87
C ASP A 114 4.06 10.50 -4.24
N ARG A 115 5.08 11.15 -4.81
CA ARG A 115 5.50 12.51 -4.43
C ARG A 115 4.80 13.59 -5.25
N ASP A 116 4.38 13.25 -6.47
CA ASP A 116 3.73 14.15 -7.42
C ASP A 116 2.22 14.30 -7.15
N GLY A 117 1.73 13.65 -6.10
CA GLY A 117 0.35 13.77 -5.60
C GLY A 117 -0.63 12.81 -6.28
N VAL A 118 -0.14 11.82 -7.03
CA VAL A 118 -0.96 10.73 -7.55
C VAL A 118 -1.29 9.78 -6.40
N GLU A 119 -2.57 9.46 -6.25
CA GLU A 119 -3.11 8.62 -5.20
C GLU A 119 -3.98 7.53 -5.83
N ALA A 120 -3.88 6.31 -5.30
CA ALA A 120 -4.91 5.29 -5.45
C ALA A 120 -5.26 4.78 -4.05
N ASP A 121 -6.57 4.65 -3.80
CA ASP A 121 -7.06 4.32 -2.47
C ASP A 121 -6.60 2.94 -2.00
N MET A 122 -6.38 2.02 -2.94
CA MET A 122 -5.93 0.66 -2.69
C MET A 122 -5.24 0.05 -3.91
N VAL A 123 -4.25 -0.81 -3.67
CA VAL A 123 -3.54 -1.64 -4.62
C VAL A 123 -3.53 -3.05 -4.04
N ILE A 124 -3.95 -4.01 -4.84
CA ILE A 124 -3.97 -5.43 -4.50
C ILE A 124 -2.93 -6.16 -5.34
N GLU A 125 -2.09 -6.94 -4.68
CA GLU A 125 -1.13 -7.84 -5.29
C GLU A 125 -1.73 -9.25 -5.33
N ASP A 126 -1.85 -9.81 -6.53
CA ASP A 126 -2.40 -11.15 -6.74
C ASP A 126 -1.68 -11.85 -7.90
N GLY A 127 -1.02 -12.98 -7.62
CA GLY A 127 -0.32 -13.77 -8.64
C GLY A 127 0.73 -12.99 -9.46
N GLY A 128 1.41 -12.01 -8.85
CA GLY A 128 2.37 -11.14 -9.53
C GLY A 128 1.74 -9.99 -10.34
N ARG A 129 0.41 -9.86 -10.32
CA ARG A 129 -0.30 -8.72 -10.91
C ARG A 129 -0.64 -7.69 -9.85
N LEU A 130 -0.59 -6.41 -10.26
CA LEU A 130 -0.99 -5.28 -9.42
C LEU A 130 -2.34 -4.73 -9.91
N VAL A 131 -3.33 -4.72 -9.03
CA VAL A 131 -4.68 -4.22 -9.30
C VAL A 131 -4.92 -2.96 -8.50
N ALA A 132 -5.03 -1.81 -9.16
CA ALA A 132 -5.42 -0.55 -8.52
C ALA A 132 -6.94 -0.49 -8.36
N VAL A 133 -7.40 -0.14 -7.16
CA VAL A 133 -8.82 -0.04 -6.80
C VAL A 133 -9.11 1.33 -6.22
N GLU A 134 -10.11 2.01 -6.79
CA GLU A 134 -10.65 3.28 -6.29
C GLU A 134 -11.96 3.03 -5.55
N LYS A 135 -12.17 3.69 -4.42
CA LYS A 135 -13.40 3.55 -3.63
C LYS A 135 -14.11 4.89 -3.56
N LYS A 136 -15.40 4.94 -3.90
CA LYS A 136 -16.20 6.16 -3.85
C LYS A 136 -17.57 5.88 -3.25
N ALA A 137 -17.95 6.67 -2.26
CA ALA A 137 -19.30 6.72 -1.71
C ALA A 137 -20.17 7.73 -2.47
N ALA A 138 -20.27 7.60 -3.79
CA ALA A 138 -21.07 8.49 -4.65
C ALA A 138 -22.32 7.78 -5.15
N ALA A 139 -23.44 8.51 -5.26
CA ALA A 139 -24.68 7.97 -5.82
C ALA A 139 -24.60 7.77 -7.35
N THR A 140 -23.78 8.58 -8.02
CA THR A 140 -23.57 8.53 -9.47
C THR A 140 -22.12 8.21 -9.77
N ALA A 141 -21.88 7.15 -10.55
CA ALA A 141 -20.56 6.83 -11.06
C ALA A 141 -20.24 7.70 -12.28
N SER A 142 -19.07 8.35 -12.28
CA SER A 142 -18.52 9.02 -13.47
C SER A 142 -17.08 8.58 -13.68
N THR A 143 -16.66 8.49 -14.95
CA THR A 143 -15.33 7.98 -15.33
C THR A 143 -14.19 8.81 -14.71
N SER A 144 -14.42 10.10 -14.50
CA SER A 144 -13.43 11.00 -13.91
C SER A 144 -13.07 10.65 -12.45
N LEU A 145 -13.96 9.95 -11.74
CA LEU A 145 -13.68 9.45 -10.40
C LEU A 145 -12.58 8.39 -10.36
N PHE A 146 -12.34 7.71 -11.49
CA PHE A 146 -11.40 6.58 -11.59
C PHE A 146 -10.06 6.95 -12.26
N ASN A 147 -9.88 8.23 -12.62
CA ASN A 147 -8.65 8.71 -13.27
C ASN A 147 -7.39 8.48 -12.41
N GLY A 148 -7.52 8.55 -11.08
CA GLY A 148 -6.42 8.27 -10.15
C GLY A 148 -5.90 6.84 -10.29
N ALA A 149 -6.79 5.87 -10.13
CA ALA A 149 -6.46 4.45 -10.33
C ALA A 149 -5.91 4.14 -11.72
N ALA A 150 -6.44 4.76 -12.78
CA ALA A 150 -5.93 4.58 -14.15
C ALA A 150 -4.49 5.08 -14.30
N ARG A 151 -4.15 6.23 -13.70
CA ARG A 151 -2.77 6.76 -13.70
C ARG A 151 -1.83 5.87 -12.91
N VAL A 152 -2.26 5.40 -11.74
CA VAL A 152 -1.45 4.49 -10.91
C VAL A 152 -1.21 3.18 -11.65
N ARG A 153 -2.22 2.60 -12.31
CA ARG A 153 -2.05 1.40 -13.13
C ARG A 153 -0.93 1.56 -14.17
N GLY A 154 -0.93 2.65 -14.96
CA GLY A 154 0.12 2.89 -15.93
C GLY A 154 1.51 3.06 -15.30
N LEU A 155 1.60 3.68 -14.13
CA LEU A 155 2.85 3.81 -13.38
C LEU A 155 3.36 2.44 -12.87
N LEU A 156 2.46 1.60 -12.37
CA LEU A 156 2.80 0.27 -11.85
C LEU A 156 3.23 -0.68 -12.98
N GLU A 157 2.54 -0.68 -14.11
CA GLU A 157 2.93 -1.44 -15.31
C GLU A 157 4.32 -1.05 -15.83
N SER A 158 4.68 0.24 -15.79
CA SER A 158 6.02 0.71 -16.18
C SER A 158 7.13 0.37 -15.18
N THR A 159 6.74 0.09 -13.92
CA THR A 159 7.66 -0.26 -12.83
C THR A 159 7.92 -1.75 -12.78
N ASP A 160 7.04 -2.56 -13.37
CA ASP A 160 7.19 -4.01 -13.56
C ASP A 160 8.25 -4.32 -14.63
N ARG A 161 9.43 -3.70 -14.50
CA ARG A 161 10.68 -4.25 -15.00
C ARG A 161 11.12 -5.29 -13.99
N THR A 162 10.54 -6.47 -14.09
CA THR A 162 11.41 -7.65 -14.03
C THR A 162 12.43 -7.41 -15.14
N PRO A 163 13.74 -7.25 -14.88
CA PRO A 163 14.67 -7.54 -15.93
C PRO A 163 14.37 -9.01 -16.21
N SER A 164 13.73 -9.31 -17.34
CA SER A 164 14.04 -10.57 -17.97
C SER A 164 15.56 -10.60 -17.92
N ARG A 165 16.11 -11.45 -17.05
CA ARG A 165 17.31 -12.14 -17.46
C ARG A 165 16.85 -12.77 -18.76
N SER A 166 17.06 -12.06 -19.87
CA SER A 166 17.27 -12.67 -21.15
C SER A 166 18.49 -13.52 -20.88
N TRP A 167 18.22 -14.72 -20.36
CA TRP A 167 19.06 -15.85 -20.64
C TRP A 167 18.99 -15.95 -22.16
N CYS A 168 19.88 -15.21 -22.82
CA CYS A 168 20.39 -15.64 -24.10
C CYS A 168 21.17 -16.92 -23.79
N THR A 169 20.46 -18.01 -23.50
CA THR A 169 20.99 -19.33 -23.75
C THR A 169 21.02 -19.47 -25.26
N GLY A 170 22.05 -18.87 -25.87
CA GLY A 170 22.60 -19.40 -27.09
C GLY A 170 23.11 -20.80 -26.75
N ALA A 171 22.25 -21.79 -26.90
CA ALA A 171 22.61 -23.18 -26.84
C ALA A 171 23.44 -23.52 -28.08
N THR A 172 24.73 -23.23 -28.06
CA THR A 172 25.70 -24.02 -28.83
C THR A 172 26.23 -25.10 -27.89
N LYS A 173 25.85 -26.35 -28.16
CA LYS A 173 26.40 -27.57 -27.54
C LYS A 173 27.93 -27.42 -27.39
N PRO A 174 28.50 -27.60 -26.19
CA PRO A 174 29.89 -27.95 -26.06
C PRO A 174 30.02 -29.47 -26.31
N SER A 175 30.68 -29.84 -27.39
CA SER A 175 31.30 -31.15 -27.51
C SER A 175 32.30 -31.34 -26.37
N SER A 176 32.12 -32.44 -25.61
CA SER A 176 33.14 -33.13 -24.81
C SER A 176 34.41 -32.35 -24.42
N GLY A 177 34.51 -31.91 -23.16
CA GLY A 177 35.76 -31.43 -22.57
C GLY A 177 35.59 -30.92 -21.14
N GLN A 178 36.39 -31.44 -20.21
CA GLN A 178 36.38 -31.15 -18.76
C GLN A 178 36.49 -29.66 -18.39
N PRO A 179 35.99 -29.23 -17.21
CA PRO A 179 36.08 -27.84 -16.78
C PRO A 179 37.52 -27.48 -16.35
N ARG A 180 38.11 -26.47 -16.99
CA ARG A 180 39.34 -25.82 -16.50
C ARG A 180 39.00 -24.59 -15.68
N SER A 181 39.62 -24.49 -14.50
CA SER A 181 39.52 -23.39 -13.55
C SER A 181 40.01 -22.06 -14.11
N CYS A 182 39.25 -20.98 -13.90
CA CYS A 182 39.67 -19.60 -14.19
C CYS A 182 40.78 -19.14 -13.24
N SER A 183 41.93 -18.74 -13.80
CA SER A 183 42.92 -17.90 -13.13
C SER A 183 42.98 -16.53 -13.82
N ARG A 184 42.52 -15.52 -13.07
CA ARG A 184 42.89 -14.10 -13.03
C ARG A 184 43.65 -13.50 -14.23
N GLY A 185 43.01 -12.49 -14.83
CA GLY A 185 43.62 -11.21 -15.17
C GLY A 185 44.50 -11.17 -16.41
N HIS A 186 43.97 -10.66 -17.53
CA HIS A 186 44.71 -9.81 -18.47
C HIS A 186 43.71 -9.07 -19.37
N VAL A 187 43.96 -7.77 -19.58
CA VAL A 187 43.31 -6.94 -20.61
C VAL A 187 43.85 -7.37 -21.97
N CYS A 188 42.97 -7.60 -22.95
CA CYS A 188 43.36 -7.73 -24.35
C CYS A 188 42.56 -6.73 -25.20
N THR A 189 43.27 -5.73 -25.70
CA THR A 189 42.86 -4.88 -26.81
C THR A 189 43.37 -5.47 -28.12
N SER A 190 42.52 -5.59 -29.13
CA SER A 190 42.84 -5.42 -30.57
C SER A 190 41.52 -5.49 -31.34
N ARG A 191 41.13 -4.45 -32.09
CA ARG A 191 41.49 -4.22 -33.50
C ARG A 191 41.31 -5.48 -34.36
N GLY A 192 40.37 -5.36 -35.31
CA GLY A 192 39.96 -6.32 -36.32
C GLY A 192 38.63 -5.83 -36.86
#